data_AF-A0AA36C358-F1
#
_entry.id   AF-A0AA36C358-F1
#
_cell.length_a   1.000
_cell.length_b   1.000
_cell.length_c   1.000
_cell.angle_alpha   90.00
_cell.angle_beta   90.00
_cell.angle_gamma   90.00
#
_symmetry.space_group_name_H-M   'P 1'
#
loop_
_entity.id
_entity.type
_entity.pdbx_description
1 polymer ?
#
loop_
_entity_poly.entity_id
_entity_poly.type
_entity_poly.pdbx_seq_one_letter_code
_entity_poly.pdbx_strand_id
1 'polypeptide(L)'
;MILFIGQVARDQQYREAFQEVDFRQMFGPLAKWVVQIDDTSRIPELISQAFHRAVNGRPGPVVVALPEDILTEMAEVSDAGPYKRVLMTPAAEQMTAMLQLLEQSERPLMVLGGSGWDAESVHDIRLFVEQQDIPVTASFRCQDLFDNRHPNYVGDLGFAASAQLSSAVRDADLFTGSRFSNGRGFDRWICCFGDPGT
;
A
#
# COMPACT_ATOMS: atom_id res chain seq x y z
N MET A 1 -7.78 2.61 -6.25
CA MET A 1 -9.18 2.97 -6.59
C MET A 1 -9.26 4.48 -6.69
N ILE A 2 -9.86 5.00 -7.76
CA ILE A 2 -10.18 6.42 -7.90
C ILE A 2 -11.70 6.50 -8.07
N LEU A 3 -12.35 7.31 -7.26
CA LEU A 3 -13.80 7.51 -7.27
C LEU A 3 -14.10 8.91 -7.79
N PHE A 4 -14.80 8.98 -8.92
CA PHE A 4 -15.37 10.22 -9.45
C PHE A 4 -16.79 10.37 -8.94
N ILE A 5 -17.12 11.53 -8.37
CA ILE A 5 -18.45 11.80 -7.79
C ILE A 5 -18.96 13.12 -8.37
N GLY A 6 -20.19 13.14 -8.86
CA GLY A 6 -20.87 14.38 -9.25
C GLY A 6 -21.17 15.26 -8.04
N GLN A 7 -21.06 16.57 -8.22
CA GLN A 7 -21.37 17.59 -7.22
C GLN A 7 -22.33 18.60 -7.85
N VAL A 8 -23.12 19.28 -7.01
CA VAL A 8 -23.91 20.44 -7.42
C VAL A 8 -23.03 21.50 -8.10
N ALA A 9 -23.60 22.25 -9.04
CA ALA A 9 -22.89 23.34 -9.71
C ALA A 9 -22.29 24.33 -8.70
N ARG A 10 -21.13 24.91 -9.04
CA ARG A 10 -20.38 25.80 -8.12
C ARG A 10 -21.21 26.98 -7.60
N ASP A 11 -22.14 27.51 -8.38
CA ASP A 11 -23.03 28.62 -8.02
C ASP A 11 -24.16 28.23 -7.04
N GLN A 12 -24.44 26.93 -6.90
CA GLN A 12 -25.43 26.36 -5.98
C GLN A 12 -24.83 25.89 -4.65
N GLN A 13 -23.50 25.89 -4.52
CA GLN A 13 -22.83 25.52 -3.28
C GLN A 13 -23.14 26.52 -2.15
N TYR A 14 -23.20 26.01 -0.93
CA TYR A 14 -23.55 26.73 0.30
C TYR A 14 -24.97 27.29 0.31
N ARG A 15 -25.88 26.68 -0.44
CA ARG A 15 -27.30 27.09 -0.53
C ARG A 15 -28.27 26.00 -0.09
N GLU A 16 -27.77 24.96 0.58
CA GLU A 16 -28.55 23.77 0.94
C GLU A 16 -29.17 23.13 -0.30
N ALA A 17 -28.39 23.09 -1.38
CA ALA A 17 -28.87 22.55 -2.64
C ALA A 17 -29.18 21.06 -2.50
N PHE A 18 -30.16 20.57 -3.25
CA PHE A 18 -30.52 19.16 -3.24
C PHE A 18 -29.32 18.32 -3.69
N GLN A 19 -28.89 17.35 -2.86
CA GLN A 19 -27.71 16.50 -3.02
C GLN A 19 -26.34 17.18 -2.78
N GLU A 20 -26.31 18.40 -2.23
CA GLU A 20 -25.05 19.03 -1.79
C GLU A 20 -24.41 18.25 -0.63
N VAL A 21 -23.14 17.87 -0.79
CA VAL A 21 -22.34 17.19 0.24
C VAL A 21 -20.92 17.74 0.27
N ASP A 22 -20.39 18.04 1.46
CA ASP A 22 -18.95 18.30 1.63
C ASP A 22 -18.17 16.97 1.55
N PHE A 23 -17.74 16.61 0.35
CA PHE A 23 -17.00 15.38 0.13
C PHE A 23 -15.64 15.37 0.81
N ARG A 24 -15.00 16.53 1.01
CA ARG A 24 -13.70 16.62 1.72
C ARG A 24 -13.90 16.22 3.18
N GLN A 25 -14.96 16.71 3.81
CA GLN A 25 -15.31 16.31 5.17
C GLN A 25 -15.77 14.86 5.24
N MET A 26 -16.62 14.42 4.30
CA MET A 26 -17.18 13.06 4.28
C MET A 26 -16.11 11.98 4.09
N PHE A 27 -15.19 12.14 3.13
CA PHE A 27 -14.22 11.12 2.76
C PHE A 27 -12.82 11.36 3.34
N GLY A 28 -12.55 12.51 3.95
CA GLY A 28 -11.23 12.85 4.50
C GLY A 28 -10.62 11.76 5.41
N PRO A 29 -11.39 11.14 6.33
CA PRO A 29 -10.87 10.06 7.17
C PRO A 29 -10.67 8.71 6.45
N LEU A 30 -11.26 8.54 5.26
CA LEU A 30 -11.36 7.27 4.55
C LEU A 30 -10.45 7.18 3.32
N ALA A 31 -10.13 8.32 2.70
CA ALA A 31 -9.35 8.41 1.47
C ALA A 31 -7.99 9.05 1.70
N LYS A 32 -6.99 8.63 0.90
CA LYS A 32 -5.66 9.27 0.89
C LYS A 32 -5.72 10.71 0.44
N TRP A 33 -6.67 11.00 -0.44
CA TRP A 33 -6.86 12.33 -0.99
C TRP A 33 -8.29 12.49 -1.44
N VAL A 34 -8.85 13.65 -1.10
CA VAL A 34 -10.15 14.09 -1.56
C VAL A 34 -9.98 15.47 -2.16
N VAL A 35 -10.47 15.66 -3.37
CA VAL A 35 -10.38 16.92 -4.09
C VAL A 35 -11.69 17.20 -4.82
N GLN A 36 -12.00 18.48 -4.99
CA GLN A 36 -13.04 18.95 -5.92
C GLN A 36 -12.33 19.73 -7.01
N ILE A 37 -12.72 19.51 -8.27
CA ILE A 37 -12.19 20.26 -9.40
C ILE A 37 -13.05 21.50 -9.57
N ASP A 38 -12.52 22.66 -9.17
CA ASP A 38 -13.23 23.94 -9.25
C ASP A 38 -12.86 24.77 -10.50
N ASP A 39 -11.93 24.27 -11.31
CA ASP A 39 -11.38 24.94 -12.50
C ASP A 39 -11.12 23.91 -13.60
N THR A 40 -11.79 24.06 -14.75
CA THR A 40 -11.70 23.16 -15.91
C THR A 40 -10.29 23.09 -16.48
N SER A 41 -9.51 24.17 -16.43
CA SER A 41 -8.13 24.18 -16.91
C SER A 41 -7.20 23.31 -16.07
N ARG A 42 -7.59 22.97 -14.83
CA ARG A 42 -6.80 22.14 -13.91
C ARG A 42 -7.17 20.67 -13.95
N ILE A 43 -8.14 20.26 -14.77
CA ILE A 43 -8.53 18.85 -14.92
C ILE A 43 -7.30 17.97 -15.21
N PRO A 44 -6.44 18.26 -16.21
CA PRO A 44 -5.30 17.39 -16.51
C PRO A 44 -4.35 17.22 -15.30
N GLU A 45 -4.03 18.31 -14.61
CA GLU A 45 -3.18 18.32 -13.42
C GLU A 45 -3.78 17.48 -12.28
N LEU A 46 -5.05 17.72 -11.93
CA LEU A 46 -5.70 17.10 -10.78
C LEU A 46 -5.98 15.61 -11.01
N ILE A 47 -6.30 15.22 -12.25
CA ILE A 47 -6.43 13.80 -12.62
C ILE A 47 -5.06 13.11 -12.53
N SER A 48 -3.99 13.72 -13.05
CA SER A 48 -2.64 13.17 -12.91
C SER A 48 -2.25 12.97 -11.43
N GLN A 49 -2.51 13.98 -10.60
CA GLN A 49 -2.32 13.87 -9.15
C GLN A 49 -3.17 12.76 -8.52
N ALA A 50 -4.41 12.57 -8.96
CA ALA A 50 -5.29 11.52 -8.45
C ALA A 50 -4.67 10.14 -8.66
N PHE A 51 -4.15 9.88 -9.86
CA PHE A 51 -3.44 8.64 -10.15
C PHE A 51 -2.17 8.48 -9.32
N HIS A 52 -1.31 9.50 -9.31
CA HIS A 52 -0.07 9.45 -8.52
C HIS A 52 -0.34 9.22 -7.03
N ARG A 53 -1.31 9.90 -6.44
CA ARG A 53 -1.66 9.71 -5.03
C ARG A 53 -2.32 8.36 -4.76
N ALA A 54 -3.08 7.82 -5.71
CA ALA A 54 -3.70 6.51 -5.56
C ALA A 54 -2.66 5.37 -5.54
N VAL A 55 -1.57 5.48 -6.32
CA VAL A 55 -0.61 4.38 -6.52
C VAL A 55 0.72 4.53 -5.78
N ASN A 56 1.18 5.76 -5.52
CA ASN A 56 2.49 5.99 -4.89
C ASN A 56 2.46 5.75 -3.38
N GLY A 57 3.57 5.24 -2.85
CA GLY A 57 3.70 4.88 -1.44
C GLY A 57 2.81 3.69 -1.09
N ARG A 58 1.95 3.84 -0.08
CA ARG A 58 0.89 2.86 0.21
C ARG A 58 -0.30 3.13 -0.72
N PRO A 59 -0.71 2.21 -1.60
CA PRO A 59 -1.89 2.42 -2.43
C PRO A 59 -3.13 2.64 -1.57
N GLY A 60 -4.04 3.49 -2.04
CA GLY A 60 -5.25 3.82 -1.29
C GLY A 60 -6.29 4.54 -2.15
N PRO A 61 -7.52 4.69 -1.64
CA PRO A 61 -8.58 5.35 -2.38
C PRO A 61 -8.33 6.85 -2.49
N VAL A 62 -8.72 7.40 -3.65
CA VAL A 62 -8.74 8.83 -3.94
C VAL A 62 -10.15 9.19 -4.41
N VAL A 63 -10.66 10.32 -3.96
CA VAL A 63 -11.98 10.84 -4.32
C VAL A 63 -11.82 12.16 -5.06
N VAL A 64 -12.46 12.26 -6.23
CA VAL A 64 -12.46 13.45 -7.09
C VAL A 64 -13.92 13.86 -7.31
N ALA A 65 -14.32 14.96 -6.70
CA ALA A 65 -15.63 15.57 -6.88
C ALA A 65 -15.63 16.48 -8.12
N LEU A 66 -16.70 16.39 -8.89
CA LEU A 66 -16.87 17.06 -10.18
C LEU A 66 -18.17 17.87 -10.14
N PRO A 67 -18.10 19.20 -9.95
CA PRO A 67 -19.27 20.08 -10.11
C PRO A 67 -19.89 19.91 -11.50
N GLU A 68 -21.22 19.90 -11.58
CA GLU A 68 -21.94 19.70 -12.85
C GLU A 68 -21.52 20.71 -13.93
N ASP A 69 -21.31 21.97 -13.57
CA ASP A 69 -20.94 23.02 -14.51
C ASP A 69 -19.54 22.81 -15.12
N ILE A 70 -18.60 22.24 -14.34
CA ILE A 70 -17.26 21.86 -14.82
C ILE A 70 -17.32 20.79 -15.91
N LEU A 71 -18.36 19.94 -15.91
CA LEU A 71 -18.51 18.89 -16.92
C LEU A 71 -18.92 19.43 -18.30
N THR A 72 -19.37 20.68 -18.37
CA THR A 72 -19.84 21.32 -19.61
C THR A 72 -18.97 22.51 -20.04
N GLU A 73 -18.19 23.06 -19.12
CA GLU A 73 -17.25 24.15 -19.39
C GLU A 73 -16.10 23.68 -20.29
N MET A 74 -15.62 24.57 -21.16
CA MET A 74 -14.53 24.30 -22.11
C MET A 74 -13.29 25.08 -21.71
N ALA A 75 -12.11 24.45 -21.82
CA ALA A 75 -10.82 25.10 -21.59
C ALA A 75 -9.81 24.63 -22.62
N GLU A 76 -8.96 25.54 -23.10
CA GLU A 76 -7.79 25.20 -23.91
C GLU A 76 -6.60 24.89 -22.99
N VAL A 77 -6.33 23.60 -22.78
CA VAL A 77 -5.24 23.13 -21.92
C VAL A 77 -4.60 21.88 -22.51
N SER A 78 -3.30 21.70 -22.27
CA SER A 78 -2.60 20.49 -22.67
C SER A 78 -2.96 19.29 -21.79
N ASP A 79 -3.08 18.12 -22.41
CA ASP A 79 -3.28 16.87 -21.69
C ASP A 79 -2.10 16.55 -20.77
N ALA A 80 -2.40 15.95 -19.62
CA ALA A 80 -1.39 15.42 -18.74
C ALA A 80 -0.83 14.11 -19.32
N GLY A 81 0.47 13.92 -19.16
CA GLY A 81 1.11 12.65 -19.49
C GLY A 81 0.60 11.49 -18.60
N PRO A 82 0.81 10.24 -19.02
CA PRO A 82 0.45 9.08 -18.23
C PRO A 82 1.19 9.08 -16.89
N TYR A 83 0.49 8.69 -15.82
CA TYR A 83 1.13 8.55 -14.52
C TYR A 83 2.21 7.47 -14.58
N LYS A 84 3.29 7.69 -13.83
CA LYS A 84 4.35 6.69 -13.61
C LYS A 84 4.38 6.30 -12.14
N ARG A 85 4.32 5.00 -11.88
CA ARG A 85 4.53 4.47 -10.54
C ARG A 85 6.02 4.58 -10.21
N VAL A 86 6.33 5.22 -9.09
CA VAL A 86 7.69 5.27 -8.57
C VAL A 86 7.89 4.04 -7.69
N LEU A 87 8.83 3.18 -8.08
CA LEU A 87 9.27 2.05 -7.27
C LEU A 87 10.49 2.49 -6.46
N MET A 88 10.48 2.19 -5.17
CA MET A 88 11.62 2.39 -4.28
C MET A 88 12.37 1.06 -4.23
N THR A 89 13.63 1.07 -4.64
CA THR A 89 14.51 -0.10 -4.57
C THR A 89 15.55 0.14 -3.47
N PRO A 90 15.84 -0.85 -2.62
CA PRO A 90 16.91 -0.72 -1.63
C PRO A 90 18.26 -0.51 -2.32
N ALA A 91 19.14 0.25 -1.68
CA ALA A 91 20.52 0.40 -2.11
C ALA A 91 21.27 -0.92 -1.93
N ALA A 92 22.35 -1.13 -2.69
CA ALA A 92 23.14 -2.36 -2.64
C ALA A 92 23.68 -2.64 -1.22
N GLU A 93 24.10 -1.58 -0.52
CA GLU A 93 24.61 -1.66 0.84
C GLU A 93 23.54 -2.14 1.83
N GLN A 94 22.27 -1.75 1.61
CA GLN A 94 21.14 -2.19 2.43
C GLN A 94 20.83 -3.67 2.19
N MET A 95 20.96 -4.14 0.95
CA MET A 95 20.81 -5.56 0.62
C MET A 95 21.91 -6.41 1.25
N THR A 96 23.17 -5.94 1.20
CA THR A 96 24.27 -6.62 1.88
C THR A 96 24.06 -6.69 3.38
N ALA A 97 23.64 -5.60 4.02
CA ALA A 97 23.35 -5.58 5.44
C ALA A 97 22.22 -6.55 5.83
N MET A 98 21.15 -6.63 5.02
CA MET A 98 20.06 -7.58 5.24
C MET A 98 20.56 -9.04 5.20
N LEU A 99 21.39 -9.38 4.21
CA LEU A 99 21.95 -10.73 4.10
C LEU A 99 22.86 -11.08 5.29
N GLN A 100 23.68 -10.12 5.75
CA GLN A 100 24.52 -10.32 6.94
C GLN A 100 23.70 -10.57 8.21
N LEU A 101 22.59 -9.83 8.40
CA LEU A 101 21.68 -10.07 9.52
C LEU A 101 21.03 -11.45 9.43
N LEU A 102 20.65 -11.86 8.22
CA LEU A 102 20.06 -13.18 7.98
C LEU A 102 21.05 -14.32 8.28
N GLU A 103 22.31 -14.18 7.88
CA GLU A 103 23.37 -15.16 8.18
C GLU A 103 23.66 -15.30 9.67
N GLN A 104 23.45 -14.24 10.46
CA GLN A 104 23.69 -14.21 11.90
C GLN A 104 22.47 -14.67 12.73
N SER A 105 21.30 -14.78 12.09
CA SER A 105 20.04 -15.15 12.74
C SER A 105 19.95 -16.67 12.89
N GLU A 106 19.58 -17.14 14.08
CA GLU A 106 19.38 -18.56 14.35
C GLU A 106 17.93 -18.97 14.07
N ARG A 107 16.98 -18.03 14.19
CA ARG A 107 15.54 -18.27 14.03
C ARG A 107 14.89 -17.17 13.18
N PRO A 108 15.29 -17.03 11.89
CA PRO A 108 14.67 -16.05 11.00
C PRO A 108 13.24 -16.47 10.66
N LEU A 109 12.34 -15.50 10.59
CA LEU A 109 10.97 -15.71 10.10
C LEU A 109 10.64 -14.65 9.05
N MET A 110 10.30 -15.12 7.85
CA MET A 110 9.86 -14.25 6.77
C MET A 110 8.34 -14.07 6.81
N VAL A 111 7.88 -12.83 6.68
CA VAL A 111 6.45 -12.52 6.61
C VAL A 111 6.10 -11.88 5.27
N LEU A 112 5.23 -12.56 4.52
CA LEU A 112 4.73 -12.08 3.24
C LEU A 112 3.38 -11.41 3.44
N GLY A 113 3.37 -10.08 3.32
CA GLY A 113 2.18 -9.25 3.38
C GLY A 113 2.16 -8.08 2.40
N GLY A 114 1.19 -7.19 2.60
CA GLY A 114 1.07 -5.97 1.82
C GLY A 114 0.61 -6.20 0.37
N SER A 115 0.87 -5.20 -0.47
CA SER A 115 0.35 -5.10 -1.84
C SER A 115 1.47 -4.82 -2.83
N GLY A 116 1.23 -5.10 -4.11
CA GLY A 116 2.17 -4.79 -5.19
C GLY A 116 3.00 -5.98 -5.64
N TRP A 117 2.58 -7.19 -5.27
CA TRP A 117 3.07 -8.45 -5.79
C TRP A 117 2.53 -8.70 -7.19
N ASP A 118 3.40 -9.24 -8.02
CA ASP A 118 3.11 -9.79 -9.35
C ASP A 118 3.68 -11.21 -9.42
N ALA A 119 3.41 -11.92 -10.52
CA ALA A 119 3.85 -13.30 -10.68
C ALA A 119 5.38 -13.47 -10.63
N GLU A 120 6.13 -12.47 -11.11
CA GLU A 120 7.59 -12.48 -11.12
C GLU A 120 8.15 -12.31 -9.69
N SER A 121 7.69 -11.30 -8.96
CA SER A 121 8.11 -11.09 -7.55
C SER A 121 7.69 -12.23 -6.62
N VAL A 122 6.53 -12.86 -6.83
CA VAL A 122 6.12 -14.08 -6.11
C VAL A 122 7.03 -15.26 -6.46
N HIS A 123 7.47 -15.36 -7.71
CA HIS A 123 8.44 -16.39 -8.11
C HIS A 123 9.81 -16.16 -7.47
N ASP A 124 10.31 -14.92 -7.50
CA ASP A 124 11.62 -14.55 -6.98
C ASP A 124 11.70 -14.74 -5.46
N ILE A 125 10.65 -14.35 -4.72
CA ILE A 125 10.63 -14.56 -3.26
C ILE A 125 10.58 -16.04 -2.92
N ARG A 126 9.90 -16.86 -3.72
CA ARG A 126 9.88 -18.32 -3.55
C ARG A 126 11.28 -18.91 -3.71
N LEU A 127 12.00 -18.52 -4.76
CA LEU A 127 13.38 -18.97 -4.98
C LEU A 127 14.31 -18.52 -3.83
N PHE A 128 14.15 -17.28 -3.35
CA PHE A 128 14.94 -16.79 -2.23
C PHE A 128 14.70 -17.61 -0.96
N VAL A 129 13.44 -17.91 -0.65
CA VAL A 129 13.07 -18.75 0.50
C VAL A 129 13.63 -20.16 0.38
N GLU A 130 13.53 -20.77 -0.81
CA GLU A 130 14.07 -22.11 -1.08
C GLU A 130 15.60 -22.16 -0.92
N GLN A 131 16.31 -21.10 -1.32
CA GLN A 131 17.77 -21.03 -1.22
C GLN A 131 18.29 -20.80 0.20
N GLN A 132 17.55 -20.00 0.99
CA GLN A 132 17.94 -19.64 2.35
C GLN A 132 17.30 -20.54 3.42
N ASP A 133 16.41 -21.44 3.01
CA ASP A 133 15.64 -22.34 3.88
C ASP A 133 14.91 -21.63 5.04
N ILE A 134 14.32 -20.47 4.75
CA ILE A 134 13.68 -19.61 5.76
C ILE A 134 12.21 -20.02 5.96
N PRO A 135 11.72 -20.18 7.20
CA PRO A 135 10.29 -20.27 7.48
C PRO A 135 9.51 -19.04 7.00
N VAL A 136 8.38 -19.24 6.33
CA VAL A 136 7.54 -18.19 5.75
C VAL A 136 6.14 -18.24 6.32
N THR A 137 5.62 -17.09 6.75
CA THR A 137 4.20 -16.90 7.07
C THR A 137 3.57 -15.83 6.20
N ALA A 138 2.31 -16.01 5.83
CA ALA A 138 1.57 -15.00 5.10
C ALA A 138 0.78 -14.11 6.08
N SER A 139 0.80 -12.79 5.88
CA SER A 139 -0.06 -11.87 6.61
C SER A 139 -1.54 -12.11 6.25
N PHE A 140 -2.44 -11.60 7.09
CA PHE A 140 -3.88 -11.66 6.83
C PHE A 140 -4.25 -11.20 5.41
N ARG A 141 -4.92 -12.09 4.65
CA ARG A 141 -5.34 -11.91 3.23
C ARG A 141 -4.20 -11.87 2.22
N CYS A 142 -3.05 -12.47 2.55
CA CYS A 142 -1.90 -12.59 1.67
C CYS A 142 -1.46 -14.05 1.47
N GLN A 143 -2.34 -15.02 1.75
CA GLN A 143 -2.05 -16.47 1.65
C GLN A 143 -1.91 -16.96 0.20
N ASP A 144 -2.16 -16.09 -0.78
CA ASP A 144 -1.92 -16.31 -2.20
C ASP A 144 -0.49 -15.99 -2.62
N LEU A 145 0.30 -15.35 -1.76
CA LEU A 145 1.69 -14.96 -2.05
C LEU A 145 2.70 -16.12 -1.91
N PHE A 146 2.27 -17.29 -1.43
CA PHE A 146 3.12 -18.46 -1.26
C PHE A 146 2.29 -19.74 -1.36
N ASP A 147 2.91 -20.85 -1.80
CA ASP A 147 2.21 -22.14 -1.80
C ASP A 147 2.05 -22.64 -0.37
N ASN A 148 0.82 -22.71 0.11
CA ASN A 148 0.49 -23.13 1.48
C ASN A 148 0.85 -24.59 1.79
N ARG A 149 1.26 -25.37 0.79
CA ARG A 149 1.72 -26.76 0.93
C ARG A 149 3.25 -26.87 0.94
N HIS A 150 3.94 -25.76 0.71
CA HIS A 150 5.40 -25.74 0.70
C HIS A 150 5.95 -26.05 2.10
N PRO A 151 7.04 -26.82 2.24
CA PRO A 151 7.59 -27.19 3.55
C PRO A 151 7.98 -25.98 4.41
N ASN A 152 8.45 -24.90 3.80
CA ASN A 152 8.79 -23.66 4.50
C ASN A 152 7.57 -22.82 4.92
N TYR A 153 6.34 -23.15 4.50
CA TYR A 153 5.16 -22.37 4.88
C TYR A 153 4.67 -22.76 6.28
N VAL A 154 4.73 -21.82 7.23
CA VAL A 154 4.37 -22.03 8.64
C VAL A 154 3.00 -21.47 9.04
N GLY A 155 2.19 -21.06 8.05
CA GLY A 155 0.79 -20.69 8.25
C GLY A 155 0.49 -19.21 8.06
N ASP A 156 -0.75 -18.82 8.34
CA ASP A 156 -1.23 -17.45 8.21
C ASP A 156 -1.20 -16.70 9.55
N LEU A 157 -0.55 -15.54 9.52
CA LEU A 157 -0.45 -14.59 10.62
C LEU A 157 -1.68 -13.67 10.63
N GLY A 158 -2.82 -14.26 10.99
CA GLY A 158 -4.11 -13.60 11.09
C GLY A 158 -4.71 -13.70 12.50
N PHE A 159 -6.00 -13.40 12.61
CA PHE A 159 -6.72 -13.42 13.89
C PHE A 159 -6.77 -14.81 14.55
N ALA A 160 -6.63 -15.87 13.76
CA ALA A 160 -6.67 -17.26 14.20
C ALA A 160 -5.31 -17.96 13.98
N ALA A 161 -4.21 -17.23 14.14
CA ALA A 161 -2.87 -17.82 14.07
C ALA A 161 -2.75 -19.01 15.04
N SER A 162 -2.13 -20.10 14.58
CA SER A 162 -1.94 -21.29 15.41
C SER A 162 -1.05 -20.98 16.61
N ALA A 163 -1.17 -21.76 17.69
CA ALA A 163 -0.29 -21.61 18.85
C ALA A 163 1.19 -21.82 18.48
N GLN A 164 1.46 -22.70 17.52
CA GLN A 164 2.80 -22.98 16.99
C GLN A 164 3.37 -21.77 16.27
N LEU A 165 2.61 -21.18 15.34
CA LEU A 165 3.02 -19.96 14.62
C LEU A 165 3.21 -18.80 15.60
N SER A 166 2.31 -18.67 16.58
CA SER A 166 2.42 -17.63 17.61
C SER A 166 3.66 -17.80 18.50
N SER A 167 4.13 -19.03 18.74
CA SER A 167 5.40 -19.28 19.42
C SER A 167 6.57 -18.94 18.50
N ALA A 168 6.55 -19.40 17.24
CA ALA A 168 7.60 -19.09 16.27
C ALA A 168 7.80 -17.59 16.09
N VAL A 169 6.72 -16.80 16.03
CA VAL A 169 6.78 -15.33 16.00
C VAL A 169 7.33 -14.74 17.30
N ARG A 170 7.08 -15.36 18.45
CA ARG A 170 7.65 -14.87 19.73
C ARG A 170 9.13 -15.18 19.86
N ASP A 171 9.54 -16.32 19.33
CA ASP A 171 10.87 -16.89 19.47
C ASP A 171 11.83 -16.45 18.35
N ALA A 172 11.32 -15.93 17.25
CA ALA A 172 12.12 -15.43 16.14
C ALA A 172 13.00 -14.25 16.56
N ASP A 173 14.25 -14.28 16.13
CA ASP A 173 15.27 -13.27 16.42
C ASP A 173 15.44 -12.25 15.29
N LEU A 174 14.97 -12.60 14.08
CA LEU A 174 14.96 -11.74 12.92
C LEU A 174 13.67 -11.92 12.13
N PHE A 175 13.13 -10.79 11.67
CA PHE A 175 11.99 -10.76 10.76
C PHE A 175 12.38 -10.13 9.45
N THR A 176 12.00 -10.79 8.36
CA THR A 176 12.23 -10.32 7.00
C THR A 176 10.93 -10.38 6.19
N GLY A 177 10.90 -9.79 5.01
CA GLY A 177 9.73 -9.78 4.15
C GLY A 177 8.99 -8.44 4.14
N SER A 178 7.73 -8.48 3.72
CA SER A 178 6.96 -7.29 3.35
C SER A 178 6.02 -6.82 4.46
N ARG A 179 5.30 -5.72 4.19
CA ARG A 179 4.49 -4.99 5.18
C ARG A 179 3.53 -5.89 5.96
N PHE A 180 3.50 -5.67 7.27
CA PHE A 180 2.44 -6.14 8.16
C PHE A 180 1.24 -5.18 8.12
N SER A 181 0.04 -5.69 7.81
CA SER A 181 -1.18 -4.88 7.83
C SER A 181 -2.20 -5.43 8.84
N ASN A 182 -1.89 -5.36 10.15
CA ASN A 182 -2.86 -5.17 11.24
C ASN A 182 -2.25 -5.43 12.64
N GLY A 183 -2.61 -4.58 13.61
CA GLY A 183 -2.96 -5.00 14.98
C GLY A 183 -1.85 -5.21 16.02
N ARG A 184 -1.69 -4.19 16.88
CA ARG A 184 -1.07 -4.15 18.23
C ARG A 184 0.46 -4.24 18.34
N GLY A 185 1.05 -3.12 18.71
CA GLY A 185 1.97 -3.01 19.86
C GLY A 185 3.16 -3.97 19.89
N PHE A 186 4.08 -3.81 18.95
CA PHE A 186 5.41 -4.37 19.09
C PHE A 186 6.41 -3.33 18.54
N ASP A 187 7.18 -2.71 19.43
CA ASP A 187 7.97 -1.49 19.17
C ASP A 187 9.37 -1.72 18.56
N ARG A 188 9.63 -2.87 17.91
CA ARG A 188 10.89 -3.12 17.21
C ARG A 188 10.66 -4.07 16.04
N TRP A 189 10.47 -3.53 14.84
CA TRP A 189 10.49 -4.34 13.61
C TRP A 189 11.27 -3.61 12.54
N ILE A 190 12.33 -4.25 12.10
CA ILE A 190 13.08 -3.86 10.92
C ILE A 190 12.20 -4.24 9.73
N CYS A 191 11.29 -3.34 9.34
CA CYS A 191 11.07 -3.17 7.91
C CYS A 191 12.44 -2.78 7.34
N CYS A 192 12.91 -3.44 6.29
CA CYS A 192 14.08 -2.97 5.54
C CYS A 192 13.76 -1.61 4.89
N PHE A 193 13.77 -0.57 5.71
CA PHE A 193 13.87 0.86 5.49
C PHE A 193 14.46 1.37 6.80
N GLY A 194 15.78 1.55 6.82
CA GLY A 194 16.51 1.88 8.04
C GLY A 194 16.01 3.19 8.68
N ASP A 195 15.83 3.16 9.99
CA ASP A 195 16.58 4.05 10.89
C ASP A 195 16.56 3.49 12.33
N PRO A 196 17.68 3.03 12.90
CA PRO A 196 17.80 2.80 14.33
C PRO A 196 18.37 4.06 15.01
N GLY A 197 17.52 5.05 15.24
CA GLY A 197 17.76 6.08 16.26
C GLY A 197 18.29 7.43 15.78
N THR A 198 17.37 8.40 15.73
CA THR A 198 17.43 9.58 16.60
C THR A 198 16.08 9.77 17.28
#